data_AF-A0A950SFH0-F1
#
_entry.id   AF-A0A950SFH0-F1
#
_cell.length_a   1.000
_cell.length_b   1.000
_cell.length_c   1.000
_cell.angle_alpha   90.00
_cell.angle_beta   90.00
_cell.angle_gamma   90.00
#
_symmetry.space_group_name_H-M   'P 1'
#
loop_
_entity.id
_entity.type
_entity.pdbx_description
1 polymer ?
#
loop_
_entity_poly.entity_id
_entity_poly.type
_entity_poly.pdbx_seq_one_letter_code
_entity_poly.pdbx_strand_id
1 'polypeptide(L)' 'MDRNLKEIESEVLRLDRHARANLARTLLDSLEDLSEEEYDQLWAEEAEARYADFKAGRSRAIGGEEVFRRARARNG' A
#
# COMPACT_ATOMS: atom_id res chain seq x y z
N MET A 1 3.79 -19.11 24.23
CA MET A 1 2.67 -18.48 24.95
C MET A 1 1.73 -17.94 23.91
N ASP A 2 0.50 -18.45 23.86
CA ASP A 2 -0.52 -17.92 22.95
C ASP A 2 -1.09 -16.66 23.61
N ARG A 3 -0.61 -15.48 23.20
CA ARG A 3 -1.13 -14.20 23.70
C ARG A 3 -2.44 -13.92 22.97
N ASN A 4 -3.49 -13.53 23.69
CA ASN A 4 -4.78 -13.25 23.08
C ASN A 4 -4.67 -12.02 22.16
N LEU A 5 -5.08 -12.16 20.89
CA LEU A 5 -4.99 -11.08 19.90
C LEU A 5 -5.69 -9.79 20.37
N LYS A 6 -6.81 -9.90 21.09
CA LYS A 6 -7.53 -8.73 21.62
C LYS A 6 -6.76 -7.99 22.71
N GLU A 7 -5.98 -8.71 23.51
CA GLU A 7 -5.13 -8.10 24.54
C GLU A 7 -3.98 -7.31 23.88
N ILE A 8 -3.34 -7.90 22.86
CA ILE A 8 -2.30 -7.24 22.07
C ILE A 8 -2.85 -5.98 21.40
N GLU A 9 -4.02 -6.08 20.74
CA GLU A 9 -4.66 -4.94 20.09
C GLU A 9 -4.94 -3.81 21.10
N SER A 10 -5.47 -4.15 22.28
CA SER A 10 -5.72 -3.18 23.35
C SER A 10 -4.44 -2.49 23.81
N GLU A 11 -3.32 -3.21 23.94
CA GLU A 11 -2.04 -2.63 24.32
C GLU A 11 -1.46 -1.72 23.23
N VAL A 12 -1.51 -2.15 21.97
CA VAL A 12 -1.04 -1.36 20.83
C VAL A 12 -1.83 -0.06 20.69
N LEU A 13 -3.16 -0.10 20.90
CA LEU A 13 -4.00 1.09 20.81
C LEU A 13 -3.68 2.15 21.88
N ARG A 14 -3.06 1.78 23.01
CA ARG A 14 -2.60 2.72 24.06
C ARG A 14 -1.34 3.49 23.67
N LEU A 15 -0.59 3.02 22.68
CA LEU A 15 0.61 3.72 22.20
C LEU A 15 0.23 5.07 21.54
N ASP A 16 1.19 5.98 21.48
CA ASP A 16 1.00 7.21 20.70
C ASP A 16 0.91 6.90 19.19
N ARG A 17 0.48 7.90 18.41
CA ARG A 17 0.26 7.74 16.97
C ARG A 17 1.51 7.30 16.21
N HIS A 18 2.69 7.80 16.59
CA HIS A 18 3.94 7.51 15.90
C HIS A 18 4.40 6.07 16.21
N ALA A 19 4.35 5.68 17.48
CA ALA A 19 4.65 4.31 17.89
C ALA A 19 3.72 3.28 17.22
N ARG A 20 2.41 3.57 17.13
CA ARG A 20 1.47 2.71 16.37
C ARG A 20 1.82 2.62 14.88
N ALA A 21 2.17 3.74 14.25
CA ALA A 21 2.54 3.76 12.83
C ALA A 21 3.79 2.93 12.56
N ASN A 22 4.79 3.02 13.43
CA ASN A 22 6.00 2.21 13.33
C ASN A 22 5.71 0.71 13.49
N LEU A 23 4.88 0.34 14.47
CA LEU A 23 4.52 -1.06 14.64
C LEU A 23 3.71 -1.59 13.46
N ALA A 24 2.78 -0.79 12.92
CA ALA A 24 2.03 -1.16 11.73
C ALA A 24 2.95 -1.38 10.52
N ARG A 25 3.98 -0.54 10.33
CA ARG A 25 5.01 -0.75 9.32
C ARG A 25 5.72 -2.09 9.52
N THR A 26 6.25 -2.36 10.71
CA THR A 26 6.95 -3.63 10.99
C THR A 26 6.07 -4.86 10.76
N LEU A 27 4.80 -4.80 11.16
CA LEU A 27 3.86 -5.90 10.91
C LEU A 27 3.59 -6.08 9.43
N LEU A 28 3.40 -4.99 8.68
CA LEU A 28 3.25 -5.05 7.23
C LEU A 28 4.47 -5.68 6.58
N ASP A 29 5.68 -5.18 6.90
CA ASP A 29 6.94 -5.69 6.37
C ASP A 29 7.14 -7.19 6.72
N SER A 30 6.60 -7.66 7.86
CA SER A 30 6.66 -9.07 8.24
C SER A 30 5.71 -10.00 7.47
N LEU A 31 4.69 -9.42 6.81
CA LEU A 31 3.78 -10.15 5.93
C LEU A 31 4.30 -10.24 4.50
N GLU A 32 5.36 -9.49 4.19
CA GLU A 32 6.02 -9.49 2.91
C GLU A 32 7.02 -10.67 2.86
N ASP A 33 6.59 -11.78 2.26
CA ASP A 33 7.44 -12.99 2.05
C ASP A 33 8.14 -12.98 0.69
N LEU A 34 8.06 -11.86 -0.04
CA LEU A 34 8.66 -11.69 -1.35
C LEU A 34 9.99 -10.94 -1.21
N SER A 35 11.02 -11.39 -1.93
CA SER A 35 12.25 -10.61 -2.04
C SER A 35 11.98 -9.27 -2.74
N GLU A 36 12.86 -8.30 -2.55
CA GLU A 36 12.79 -7.01 -3.27
C GLU A 36 12.75 -7.24 -4.79
N GLU A 37 13.50 -8.23 -5.30
CA GLU A 37 13.46 -8.59 -6.72
C GLU A 37 12.11 -9.17 -7.16
N GLU A 38 11.49 -10.02 -6.33
CA GLU A 38 10.16 -10.56 -6.62
C GLU A 38 9.08 -9.47 -6.59
N TYR A 39 9.20 -8.49 -5.68
CA TYR A 39 8.35 -7.30 -5.67
C TYR A 39 8.49 -6.46 -6.94
N ASP A 40 9.71 -6.14 -7.33
CA ASP A 40 9.99 -5.35 -8.53
C ASP A 40 9.47 -6.05 -9.78
N GLN A 41 9.65 -7.38 -9.87
CA GLN A 41 9.14 -8.19 -10.97
C GLN A 41 7.61 -8.14 -11.03
N LEU A 42 6.91 -8.35 -9.92
CA LEU A 42 5.44 -8.29 -9.87
C LEU A 42 4.92 -6.89 -10.22
N TRP A 43 5.60 -5.83 -9.78
CA TRP A 43 5.23 -4.45 -10.14
C TRP A 43 5.46 -4.16 -11.62
N ALA A 44 6.54 -4.67 -12.21
CA ALA A 44 6.80 -4.54 -13.64
C ALA A 44 5.74 -5.28 -14.48
N GLU A 45 5.36 -6.49 -14.08
CA GLU A 45 4.30 -7.27 -14.71
C GLU A 45 2.95 -6.56 -14.64
N GLU A 46 2.58 -6.05 -13.48
CA GLU A 46 1.34 -5.28 -13.29
C GLU A 46 1.35 -3.98 -14.09
N ALA A 47 2.49 -3.29 -14.18
CA ALA A 47 2.63 -2.07 -14.98
C ALA A 47 2.41 -2.36 -16.48
N GLU A 48 3.02 -3.42 -17.01
CA GLU A 48 2.85 -3.85 -18.39
C GLU A 48 1.40 -4.27 -18.67
N ALA A 49 0.79 -5.03 -17.76
CA ALA A 49 -0.62 -5.44 -17.87
C ALA A 49 -1.56 -4.22 -17.93
N ARG A 50 -1.38 -3.25 -17.03
CA ARG A 50 -2.16 -1.99 -17.04
C ARG A 50 -1.96 -1.19 -18.31
N TYR A 51 -0.73 -1.14 -18.83
CA TYR A 51 -0.44 -0.46 -20.08
C TYR A 51 -1.15 -1.14 -21.26
N ALA A 52 -1.09 -2.47 -21.34
CA ALA A 52 -1.79 -3.24 -22.36
C ALA A 52 -3.32 -3.03 -22.31
N ASP A 53 -3.91 -3.04 -21.10
CA ASP A 53 -5.33 -2.75 -20.90
C ASP A 53 -5.73 -1.35 -21.35
N PHE A 54 -4.90 -0.35 -21.03
CA PHE A 54 -5.09 1.01 -21.50
C PHE A 54 -5.02 1.10 -23.03
N LYS A 55 -4.00 0.49 -23.65
CA LYS A 55 -3.85 0.45 -25.11
C LYS A 55 -5.00 -0.28 -25.80
N ALA A 56 -5.59 -1.29 -25.16
CA ALA A 56 -6.76 -2.01 -25.64
C ALA A 56 -8.09 -1.27 -25.38
N GLY A 57 -8.07 -0.10 -24.73
CA GLY A 57 -9.26 0.68 -24.42
C GLY A 57 -10.14 0.09 -23.32
N ARG A 58 -9.65 -0.91 -22.57
CA ARG A 58 -10.36 -1.52 -21.44
C ARG A 58 -10.36 -0.64 -20.19
N SER A 59 -9.41 0.29 -20.11
CA SER A 59 -9.23 1.20 -18.97
C SER A 59 -9.41 2.66 -19.39
N ARG A 60 -10.16 3.44 -18.61
CA ARG A 60 -10.37 4.87 -18.84
C ARG A 60 -9.27 5.69 -18.17
N ALA A 61 -8.41 6.32 -18.97
CA ALA A 61 -7.46 7.30 -18.45
C ALA A 61 -8.14 8.62 -18.10
N ILE A 62 -7.55 9.32 -17.12
CA ILE A 62 -7.83 10.72 -16.82
C ILE A 62 -6.63 11.56 -17.25
N GLY A 63 -6.87 12.80 -17.67
CA GLY A 63 -5.78 13.71 -18.07
C GLY A 63 -4.83 13.99 -16.92
N GLY A 64 -3.54 14.17 -17.20
CA GLY A 64 -2.52 14.40 -16.16
C GLY A 64 -2.82 15.61 -15.27
N GLU A 65 -3.36 16.70 -15.83
CA GLU A 65 -3.78 17.87 -15.07
C GLU A 65 -4.83 17.53 -14.00
N GLU A 66 -5.80 16.68 -14.38
CA GLU A 66 -6.86 16.21 -13.49
C GLU A 66 -6.30 15.32 -12.38
N VAL A 67 -5.31 14.47 -12.68
CA VAL A 67 -4.58 13.67 -11.69
C VAL A 67 -3.95 14.59 -10.63
N PHE A 68 -3.16 15.57 -11.08
CA PHE A 68 -2.44 16.47 -10.17
C PHE A 68 -3.38 17.35 -9.35
N ARG A 69 -4.47 17.82 -9.96
CA ARG A 69 -5.50 18.60 -9.26
C ARG A 69 -6.13 17.78 -8.12
N ARG A 70 -6.49 16.52 -8.37
CA ARG A 70 -7.05 15.61 -7.34
C ARG A 70 -6.05 15.29 -6.24
N ALA A 71 -4.79 15.03 -6.59
CA ALA A 71 -3.74 14.71 -5.60
C ALA A 71 -3.52 15.86 -4.62
N ARG A 72 -3.41 17.11 -5.13
CA ARG A 72 -3.27 18.30 -4.29
C ARG A 72 -4.47 18.51 -3.37
N ALA A 73 -5.69 18.27 -3.86
CA ALA A 73 -6.90 18.42 -3.06
C ALA A 73 -7.03 17.38 -1.93
N ARG A 74 -6.36 16.23 -2.03
CA ARG A 74 -6.37 15.17 -0.99
C ARG A 74 -5.31 15.35 0.09
N ASN A 75 -4.22 16.05 -0.25
CA ASN A 75 -3.06 16.26 0.62
C ASN A 75 -2.97 17.69 1.17
N GLY A 76 -3.98 18.52 0.89
CA GLY A 76 -4.10 19.91 1.38
C GLY A 76 -5.08 20.03 2.54
#